data_AF-A0A5Q0GXV3-F1
#
_entry.id   AF-A0A5Q0GXV3-F1
#
_cell.length_a   1.000
_cell.length_b   1.000
_cell.length_c   1.000
_cell.angle_alpha   90.00
_cell.angle_beta   90.00
_cell.angle_gamma   90.00
#
_symmetry.space_group_name_H-M   'P 1'
#
loop_
_entity.id
_entity.type
_entity.pdbx_description
1 polymer ?
#
loop_
_entity_poly.entity_id
_entity_poly.type
_entity_poly.pdbx_seq_one_letter_code
_entity_poly.pdbx_strand_id
1 'polypeptide(L)'
;MTGEPAPLDPAEKVDLWRQRFFEAQAAAEEFIMGEHGEDGVAAWIQANSRITAELLRAQRPAGVSATDHFMTRLQRQLLLYDSAVTSEPEPSGTVLRNTDCGILRYRERAARAGVVLTFSSPCSYCQELNTAIATRYVEPDVKVWCEQAGDGCTWRAESQGEGTAGSPHRGRSGD
;
A
#
# COMPACT_ATOMS: atom_id res chain seq x y z
N MET A 1 29.47 9.63 -38.78
CA MET A 1 29.94 9.42 -37.40
C MET A 1 28.72 9.22 -36.53
N THR A 2 28.26 7.98 -36.37
CA THR A 2 27.26 7.63 -35.36
C THR A 2 28.04 7.24 -34.11
N GLY A 3 28.32 8.23 -33.25
CA GLY A 3 28.92 7.96 -31.95
C GLY A 3 27.98 7.03 -31.17
N GLU A 4 28.54 5.98 -30.60
CA GLU A 4 27.80 5.08 -29.72
C GLU A 4 27.20 5.91 -28.56
N PRO A 5 25.89 5.79 -28.29
CA PRO A 5 25.27 6.60 -27.25
C PRO A 5 25.96 6.33 -25.92
N ALA A 6 26.30 7.40 -25.20
CA ALA A 6 26.94 7.29 -23.89
C ALA A 6 26.06 6.43 -22.96
N PRO A 7 26.66 5.55 -22.14
CA PRO A 7 25.91 4.72 -21.21
C PRO A 7 25.17 5.62 -20.20
N LEU A 8 23.88 5.36 -20.01
CA LEU A 8 23.04 6.07 -19.04
C LEU A 8 23.60 5.95 -17.63
N ASP A 9 23.43 7.02 -16.84
CA ASP A 9 23.78 6.99 -15.43
C ASP A 9 22.87 6.03 -14.64
N PRO A 10 23.29 5.51 -13.48
CA PRO A 10 22.48 4.58 -12.69
C PRO A 10 21.12 5.13 -12.23
N ALA A 11 21.03 6.41 -11.85
CA ALA A 11 19.78 7.07 -11.49
C ALA A 11 18.86 7.25 -12.70
N GLU A 12 19.39 7.65 -13.85
CA GLU A 12 18.64 7.68 -15.12
C GLU A 12 18.05 6.30 -15.46
N LYS A 13 18.81 5.22 -15.26
CA LYS A 13 18.31 3.86 -15.46
C LYS A 13 17.18 3.51 -14.50
N VAL A 14 17.28 3.89 -13.23
CA VAL A 14 16.24 3.65 -12.22
C VAL A 14 14.96 4.39 -12.58
N ASP A 15 15.06 5.65 -13.00
CA ASP A 15 13.89 6.45 -13.40
C ASP A 15 13.21 5.90 -14.65
N LEU A 16 13.99 5.44 -15.65
CA LEU A 16 13.43 4.76 -16.82
C LEU A 16 12.71 3.47 -16.44
N TRP A 17 13.28 2.65 -15.54
CA TRP A 17 12.61 1.44 -15.05
C TRP A 17 11.31 1.75 -14.31
N ARG A 18 11.32 2.80 -13.47
CA ARG A 18 10.14 3.28 -12.76
C ARG A 18 9.05 3.72 -13.75
N GLN A 19 9.41 4.48 -14.79
CA GLN A 19 8.49 4.88 -15.85
C GLN A 19 7.88 3.66 -16.56
N ARG A 20 8.71 2.68 -16.98
CA ARG A 20 8.22 1.48 -17.68
C ARG A 20 7.29 0.64 -16.82
N PHE A 21 7.57 0.53 -15.53
CA PHE A 21 6.68 -0.15 -14.59
C PHE A 21 5.31 0.54 -14.52
N PHE A 22 5.29 1.88 -14.44
CA PHE A 22 4.05 2.65 -14.43
C PHE A 22 3.25 2.52 -15.72
N GLU A 23 3.91 2.61 -16.88
CA GLU A 23 3.27 2.43 -18.18
C GLU A 23 2.63 1.04 -18.28
N ALA A 24 3.35 -0.01 -17.87
CA ALA A 24 2.83 -1.37 -17.87
C ALA A 24 1.64 -1.54 -16.92
N GLN A 25 1.71 -0.96 -15.71
CA GLN A 25 0.61 -0.99 -14.76
C GLN A 25 -0.62 -0.25 -15.30
N ALA A 26 -0.44 0.96 -15.84
CA ALA A 26 -1.53 1.74 -16.41
C ALA A 26 -2.19 1.01 -17.59
N ALA A 27 -1.41 0.42 -18.49
CA ALA A 27 -1.93 -0.36 -19.61
C ALA A 27 -2.71 -1.60 -19.15
N ALA A 28 -2.24 -2.30 -18.11
CA ALA A 28 -2.96 -3.43 -17.53
C ALA A 28 -4.28 -2.99 -16.90
N GLU A 29 -4.27 -1.88 -16.15
CA GLU A 29 -5.48 -1.30 -15.55
C GLU A 29 -6.50 -0.91 -16.63
N GLU A 30 -6.07 -0.18 -17.67
CA GLU A 30 -6.92 0.22 -18.80
C GLU A 30 -7.52 -0.99 -19.53
N PHE A 31 -6.70 -2.01 -19.83
CA PHE A 31 -7.17 -3.24 -20.47
C PHE A 31 -8.22 -3.97 -19.63
N ILE A 32 -7.96 -4.17 -18.33
CA ILE A 32 -8.87 -4.88 -17.43
C ILE A 32 -10.18 -4.10 -17.30
N MET A 33 -10.11 -2.79 -17.10
CA MET A 33 -11.30 -1.95 -17.00
C MET A 33 -12.10 -1.94 -18.31
N GLY A 34 -11.43 -1.84 -19.46
CA GLY A 34 -12.07 -1.81 -20.77
C GLY A 34 -12.78 -3.12 -21.14
N GLU A 35 -12.13 -4.26 -20.90
CA GLU A 35 -12.65 -5.57 -21.33
C GLU A 35 -13.53 -6.25 -20.26
N HIS A 36 -13.36 -5.91 -18.98
CA HIS A 36 -13.98 -6.63 -17.87
C HIS A 36 -14.64 -5.73 -16.82
N GLY A 37 -14.56 -4.40 -16.97
CA GLY A 37 -15.17 -3.44 -16.05
C GLY A 37 -14.65 -3.54 -14.61
N GLU A 38 -15.48 -3.06 -13.67
CA GLU A 38 -15.16 -3.06 -12.24
C GLU A 38 -15.00 -4.48 -11.67
N ASP A 39 -15.78 -5.44 -12.15
CA ASP A 39 -15.67 -6.85 -11.74
C ASP A 39 -14.30 -7.44 -12.11
N GLY A 40 -13.77 -7.07 -13.28
CA GLY A 40 -12.42 -7.43 -13.71
C GLY A 40 -11.35 -6.87 -12.78
N VAL A 41 -11.49 -5.60 -12.38
CA VAL A 41 -10.58 -4.95 -11.42
C VAL A 41 -10.65 -5.63 -10.05
N ALA A 42 -11.85 -5.95 -9.58
CA ALA A 42 -12.04 -6.67 -8.33
C ALA A 42 -11.36 -8.05 -8.38
N ALA A 43 -11.57 -8.82 -9.46
CA ALA A 43 -10.93 -10.13 -9.66
C ALA A 43 -9.39 -10.01 -9.71
N TRP A 44 -8.89 -8.97 -10.37
CA TRP A 44 -7.47 -8.65 -10.40
C TRP A 44 -6.90 -8.35 -9.01
N ILE A 45 -7.58 -7.53 -8.20
CA ILE A 45 -7.20 -7.27 -6.80
C ILE A 45 -7.14 -8.57 -5.99
N GLN A 46 -8.13 -9.46 -6.15
CA GLN A 46 -8.14 -10.75 -5.44
C GLN A 46 -6.95 -11.63 -5.85
N ALA A 47 -6.64 -11.71 -7.15
CA ALA A 47 -5.51 -12.48 -7.64
C ALA A 47 -4.17 -11.90 -7.15
N ASN A 48 -3.99 -10.58 -7.30
CA ASN A 48 -2.76 -9.89 -6.96
C ASN A 48 -2.48 -9.92 -5.45
N SER A 49 -3.52 -9.72 -4.62
CA SER A 49 -3.40 -9.81 -3.17
C SER A 49 -3.02 -11.22 -2.69
N ARG A 50 -3.57 -12.27 -3.30
CA ARG A 50 -3.21 -13.66 -3.00
C ARG A 50 -1.75 -13.95 -3.33
N ILE A 51 -1.32 -13.65 -4.56
CA ILE A 51 0.06 -13.87 -5.02
C ILE A 51 1.03 -13.08 -4.14
N THR A 52 0.71 -11.82 -3.85
CA THR A 52 1.54 -10.96 -3.01
C THR A 52 1.66 -11.50 -1.58
N ALA A 53 0.57 -11.96 -0.97
CA ALA A 53 0.61 -12.57 0.36
C ALA A 53 1.47 -13.85 0.38
N GLU A 54 1.39 -14.69 -0.65
CA GLU A 54 2.25 -15.87 -0.80
C GLU A 54 3.73 -15.48 -0.88
N LEU A 55 4.07 -14.47 -1.69
CA LEU A 55 5.43 -13.94 -1.80
C LEU A 55 5.92 -13.35 -0.47
N LEU A 56 5.09 -12.58 0.23
CA LEU A 56 5.45 -12.02 1.54
C LEU A 56 5.72 -13.11 2.59
N ARG A 57 4.99 -14.23 2.56
CA ARG A 57 5.27 -15.37 3.43
C ARG A 57 6.62 -16.00 3.13
N ALA A 58 6.93 -16.19 1.85
CA ALA A 58 8.21 -16.77 1.41
C ALA A 58 9.42 -15.87 1.72
N GLN A 59 9.23 -14.55 1.71
CA GLN A 59 10.30 -13.55 1.84
C GLN A 59 10.44 -12.99 3.25
N ARG A 60 9.54 -13.34 4.19
CA ARG A 60 9.56 -12.78 5.54
C ARG A 60 10.88 -13.12 6.25
N PRO A 61 11.67 -12.13 6.70
CA PRO A 61 12.87 -12.40 7.47
C PRO A 61 12.54 -13.13 8.78
N ALA A 62 13.43 -14.02 9.22
CA ALA A 62 13.27 -14.73 10.48
C ALA A 62 13.21 -13.74 11.66
N GLY A 63 12.27 -13.94 12.59
CA GLY A 63 12.09 -13.10 13.77
C GLY A 63 11.31 -11.80 13.55
N VAL A 64 10.86 -11.51 12.31
CA VAL A 64 10.02 -10.35 12.00
C VAL A 64 8.54 -10.77 12.01
N SER A 65 7.65 -9.99 12.61
CA SER A 65 6.20 -10.24 12.57
C SER A 65 5.64 -10.05 11.16
N ALA A 66 4.49 -10.65 10.84
CA ALA A 66 3.84 -10.37 9.55
C ALA A 66 3.42 -8.90 9.46
N THR A 67 2.92 -8.32 10.54
CA THR A 67 2.59 -6.89 10.64
C THR A 67 3.78 -5.99 10.30
N ASP A 68 4.92 -6.14 10.98
CA ASP A 68 6.10 -5.28 10.74
C ASP A 68 6.63 -5.45 9.32
N HIS A 69 6.63 -6.68 8.82
CA HIS A 69 7.07 -6.95 7.45
C HIS A 69 6.13 -6.31 6.42
N PHE A 70 4.81 -6.40 6.63
CA PHE A 70 3.82 -5.75 5.79
C PHE A 70 3.98 -4.22 5.79
N MET A 71 4.06 -3.59 6.97
CA MET A 71 4.19 -2.14 7.11
C MET A 71 5.50 -1.63 6.50
N THR A 72 6.60 -2.35 6.70
CA THR A 72 7.89 -2.05 6.08
C THR A 72 7.82 -2.15 4.55
N ARG A 73 7.17 -3.19 4.02
CA ARG A 73 6.98 -3.36 2.57
C ARG A 73 6.12 -2.23 1.99
N LEU A 74 5.04 -1.83 2.67
CA LEU A 74 4.17 -0.75 2.23
C LEU A 74 4.93 0.59 2.22
N GLN A 75 5.71 0.88 3.27
CA GLN A 75 6.57 2.06 3.31
C GLN A 75 7.56 2.09 2.15
N ARG A 76 8.26 0.97 1.89
CA ARG A 76 9.20 0.85 0.77
C ARG A 76 8.52 1.06 -0.57
N GLN A 77 7.32 0.52 -0.77
CA GLN A 77 6.54 0.74 -1.99
C GLN A 77 6.24 2.24 -2.19
N LEU A 78 5.81 2.95 -1.15
CA LEU A 78 5.54 4.39 -1.23
C LEU A 78 6.81 5.20 -1.51
N LEU A 79 7.94 4.83 -0.90
CA LEU A 79 9.24 5.45 -1.15
C LEU A 79 9.73 5.26 -2.59
N LEU A 80 9.43 4.12 -3.24
CA LEU A 80 9.76 3.93 -4.66
C LEU A 80 9.13 4.97 -5.57
N TYR A 81 8.04 5.58 -5.12
CA TYR A 81 7.32 6.64 -5.83
C TYR A 81 7.67 8.05 -5.35
N ASP A 82 8.73 8.21 -4.56
CA ASP A 82 9.14 9.49 -3.98
C ASP A 82 8.01 10.13 -3.14
N SER A 83 7.29 9.29 -2.38
CA SER A 83 6.27 9.76 -1.43
C SER A 83 6.90 10.24 -0.13
N ALA A 84 6.30 11.25 0.51
CA ALA A 84 6.72 11.70 1.83
C ALA A 84 6.07 10.82 2.91
N VAL A 85 6.78 9.78 3.34
CA VAL A 85 6.25 8.76 4.26
C VAL A 85 7.07 8.59 5.54
N THR A 86 6.38 8.60 6.69
CA THR A 86 6.92 8.17 7.99
C THR A 86 6.22 6.91 8.47
N SER A 87 6.88 6.12 9.31
CA SER A 87 6.31 4.95 9.96
C SER A 87 6.77 4.94 11.41
N GLU A 88 5.82 4.96 12.33
CA GLU A 88 6.05 5.14 13.76
C GLU A 88 5.34 4.02 14.53
N PRO A 89 6.01 3.41 15.52
CA PRO A 89 5.36 2.50 16.45
C PRO A 89 4.47 3.31 17.41
N GLU A 90 3.31 2.77 17.73
CA GLU A 90 2.32 3.28 18.67
C GLU A 90 1.94 2.16 19.66
N PRO A 91 1.37 2.47 20.84
CA PRO A 91 1.02 1.46 21.83
C PRO A 91 0.09 0.35 21.31
N SER A 92 -0.81 0.67 20.38
CA SER A 92 -1.75 -0.29 19.78
C SER A 92 -1.22 -0.97 18.51
N GLY A 93 -0.07 -0.55 17.96
CA GLY A 93 0.48 -1.11 16.73
C GLY A 93 1.37 -0.14 15.95
N THR A 94 1.29 -0.14 14.61
CA THR A 94 2.12 0.74 13.75
C THR A 94 1.26 1.71 12.97
N VAL A 95 1.70 2.97 12.90
CA VAL A 95 1.07 4.00 12.08
C VAL A 95 2.05 4.48 11.02
N LEU A 96 1.64 4.35 9.76
CA LEU A 96 2.37 4.85 8.60
C LEU A 96 1.62 6.07 8.06
N ARG A 97 2.30 7.21 7.98
CA ARG A 97 1.75 8.47 7.48
C ARG A 97 2.42 8.83 6.17
N ASN A 98 1.63 8.94 5.12
CA ASN A 98 2.06 9.43 3.82
C ASN A 98 1.44 10.81 3.61
N THR A 99 2.20 11.88 3.74
CA THR A 99 1.67 13.26 3.67
C THR A 99 1.66 13.83 2.25
N ASP A 100 2.44 13.24 1.34
CA ASP A 100 2.49 13.60 -0.09
C ASP A 100 2.69 12.31 -0.91
N CYS A 101 1.60 11.81 -1.49
CA CYS A 101 1.60 10.55 -2.21
C CYS A 101 2.17 10.73 -3.62
N GLY A 102 3.37 10.18 -3.84
CA GLY A 102 4.05 10.25 -5.12
C GLY A 102 3.32 9.53 -6.27
N ILE A 103 2.54 8.49 -5.97
CA ILE A 103 1.67 7.81 -6.94
C ILE A 103 0.57 8.77 -7.41
N LEU A 104 -0.12 9.43 -6.48
CA LEU A 104 -1.17 10.39 -6.79
C LEU A 104 -0.59 11.55 -7.60
N ARG A 105 0.50 12.16 -7.12
CA ARG A 105 1.22 13.25 -7.78
C ARG A 105 1.69 12.88 -9.19
N TYR A 106 2.15 11.64 -9.41
CA TYR A 106 2.51 11.14 -10.73
C TYR A 106 1.30 11.09 -11.67
N ARG A 107 0.20 10.48 -11.23
CA ARG A 107 -1.00 10.31 -12.06
C ARG A 107 -1.69 11.64 -12.36
N GLU A 108 -1.75 12.56 -11.40
CA GLU A 108 -2.25 13.91 -11.65
C GLU A 108 -1.41 14.68 -12.67
N ARG A 109 -0.07 14.53 -12.62
CA ARG A 109 0.82 15.12 -13.64
C ARG A 109 0.53 14.52 -15.02
N ALA A 110 0.33 13.21 -15.11
CA ALA A 110 -0.04 12.54 -16.35
C ALA A 110 -1.40 13.03 -16.89
N ALA A 111 -2.42 13.15 -16.02
CA ALA A 111 -3.74 13.67 -16.38
C ALA A 111 -3.66 15.11 -16.91
N ARG A 112 -2.89 15.99 -16.25
CA ARG A 112 -2.64 17.35 -16.72
C ARG A 112 -1.93 17.40 -18.09
N ALA A 113 -1.20 16.35 -18.45
CA ALA A 113 -0.57 16.18 -19.76
C ALA A 113 -1.50 15.52 -20.80
N GLY A 114 -2.78 15.30 -20.49
CA GLY A 114 -3.77 14.74 -21.40
C GLY A 114 -3.88 13.21 -21.40
N VAL A 115 -3.21 12.52 -20.46
CA VAL A 115 -3.37 11.07 -20.31
C VAL A 115 -4.71 10.76 -19.64
N VAL A 116 -5.52 9.91 -20.27
CA VAL A 116 -6.76 9.42 -19.66
C VAL A 116 -6.40 8.43 -18.56
N LEU A 117 -6.79 8.75 -17.31
CA LEU A 117 -6.59 7.85 -16.19
C LEU A 117 -7.74 6.83 -16.12
N THR A 118 -7.40 5.55 -16.05
CA THR A 118 -8.38 4.46 -15.85
C THR A 118 -9.22 4.65 -14.60
N PHE A 119 -8.59 5.12 -13.51
CA PHE A 119 -9.25 5.39 -12.24
C PHE A 119 -9.30 6.88 -11.97
N SER A 120 -10.46 7.37 -11.52
CA SER A 120 -10.64 8.75 -11.07
C SER A 120 -9.79 9.10 -9.84
N SER A 121 -9.47 8.10 -9.02
CA SER A 121 -8.45 8.20 -7.95
C SER A 121 -7.69 6.87 -7.83
N PRO A 122 -6.35 6.88 -7.79
CA PRO A 122 -5.57 5.65 -7.54
C PRO A 122 -5.73 5.12 -6.12
N CYS A 123 -6.32 5.90 -5.22
CA CYS A 123 -6.48 5.53 -3.83
C CYS A 123 -7.39 4.32 -3.67
N SER A 124 -8.47 4.16 -4.45
CA SER A 124 -9.37 3.01 -4.35
C SER A 124 -8.63 1.71 -4.60
N TYR A 125 -7.94 1.60 -5.74
CA TYR A 125 -7.14 0.42 -6.07
C TYR A 125 -6.05 0.14 -5.03
N CYS A 126 -5.28 1.16 -4.64
CA CYS A 126 -4.18 1.00 -3.68
C CYS A 126 -4.68 0.56 -2.29
N GLN A 127 -5.76 1.17 -1.81
CA GLN A 127 -6.36 0.86 -0.51
C GLN A 127 -6.95 -0.54 -0.50
N GLU A 128 -7.73 -0.89 -1.52
CA GLU A 128 -8.36 -2.20 -1.63
C GLU A 128 -7.31 -3.32 -1.74
N LEU A 129 -6.30 -3.13 -2.61
CA LEU A 129 -5.24 -4.12 -2.78
C LEU A 129 -4.45 -4.35 -1.49
N ASN A 130 -3.98 -3.29 -0.83
CA ASN A 130 -3.15 -3.45 0.37
C ASN A 130 -3.96 -3.93 1.56
N THR A 131 -5.24 -3.56 1.68
CA THR A 131 -6.16 -4.14 2.67
C THR A 131 -6.36 -5.62 2.40
N ALA A 132 -6.59 -6.01 1.14
CA ALA A 132 -6.76 -7.42 0.75
C ALA A 132 -5.51 -8.27 0.96
N ILE A 133 -4.31 -7.68 0.81
CA ILE A 133 -3.04 -8.33 1.16
C ILE A 133 -2.95 -8.50 2.68
N ALA A 134 -3.20 -7.44 3.44
CA ALA A 134 -3.12 -7.46 4.90
C ALA A 134 -4.02 -8.54 5.49
N THR A 135 -5.30 -8.59 5.10
CA THR A 135 -6.27 -9.60 5.54
C THR A 135 -5.79 -11.04 5.33
N ARG A 136 -4.95 -11.28 4.31
CA ARG A 136 -4.41 -12.61 4.01
C ARG A 136 -3.12 -12.92 4.76
N TYR A 137 -2.35 -11.91 5.11
CA TYR A 137 -0.93 -12.06 5.44
C TYR A 137 -0.62 -11.75 6.89
N VAL A 138 -1.23 -10.70 7.41
CA VAL A 138 -1.02 -10.18 8.77
C VAL A 138 -1.67 -11.12 9.79
N GLU A 139 -1.22 -11.02 11.05
CA GLU A 139 -1.76 -11.77 12.17
C GLU A 139 -3.30 -11.61 12.28
N PRO A 140 -4.06 -12.69 12.59
CA PRO A 140 -5.52 -12.65 12.61
C PRO A 140 -6.15 -11.65 13.60
N ASP A 141 -5.44 -11.29 14.66
CA ASP A 141 -5.86 -10.34 15.68
C ASP A 141 -5.46 -8.89 15.36
N VAL A 142 -4.71 -8.66 14.28
CA VAL A 142 -4.33 -7.32 13.83
C VAL A 142 -5.28 -6.85 12.73
N LYS A 143 -5.86 -5.66 12.94
CA LYS A 143 -6.65 -4.97 11.93
C LYS A 143 -5.77 -3.98 11.19
N VAL A 144 -5.82 -4.02 9.85
CA VAL A 144 -5.15 -3.04 8.99
C VAL A 144 -6.18 -2.23 8.23
N TRP A 145 -6.04 -0.90 8.22
CA TRP A 145 -6.90 -0.01 7.45
C TRP A 145 -6.18 1.26 7.03
N CYS A 146 -6.81 1.99 6.11
CA CYS A 146 -6.30 3.23 5.55
C CYS A 146 -7.34 4.33 5.62
N GLU A 147 -6.89 5.53 5.96
CA GLU A 147 -7.69 6.76 5.91
C GLU A 147 -7.02 7.72 4.93
N GLN A 148 -7.78 8.28 3.99
CA GLN A 148 -7.27 9.31 3.10
C GLN A 148 -7.08 10.62 3.86
N ALA A 149 -5.97 11.32 3.61
CA ALA A 149 -5.62 12.55 4.30
C ALA A 149 -5.05 13.56 3.29
N GLY A 150 -5.91 14.40 2.71
CA GLY A 150 -5.52 15.32 1.63
C GLY A 150 -4.93 14.56 0.43
N ASP A 151 -3.74 14.98 -0.01
CA ASP A 151 -2.96 14.35 -1.10
C ASP A 151 -2.18 13.10 -0.62
N GLY A 152 -2.48 12.65 0.58
CA GLY A 152 -1.81 11.57 1.28
C GLY A 152 -2.78 10.53 1.86
N CYS A 153 -2.24 9.65 2.69
CA CYS A 153 -3.02 8.65 3.42
C CYS A 153 -2.32 8.22 4.72
N THR A 154 -3.11 7.76 5.68
CA THR A 154 -2.60 7.15 6.92
C THR A 154 -3.00 5.70 6.96
N TRP A 155 -2.02 4.81 7.07
CA TRP A 155 -2.22 3.38 7.28
C TRP A 155 -2.00 3.03 8.75
N ARG A 156 -2.89 2.22 9.30
CA ARG A 156 -2.83 1.74 10.68
C ARG A 156 -2.87 0.23 10.66
N ALA A 157 -1.99 -0.39 11.43
CA ALA A 157 -2.02 -1.81 11.74
C ALA A 157 -2.04 -1.93 13.26
N GLU A 158 -3.20 -2.28 13.82
CA GLU A 158 -3.41 -2.28 15.27
C GLU A 158 -3.89 -3.65 15.76
N SER A 159 -3.28 -4.15 16.84
CA SER A 159 -3.71 -5.38 17.51
C SER A 159 -5.03 -5.13 18.24
N GLN A 160 -5.99 -6.03 18.07
CA GLN A 160 -7.22 -6.05 18.87
C GLN A 160 -6.93 -6.68 20.24
N GLY A 161 -6.18 -5.97 21.09
CA GLY A 161 -5.80 -6.42 22.44
C GLY A 161 -6.46 -5.59 23.56
N GLU A 162 -7.40 -6.22 24.27
CA GLU A 162 -8.10 -5.82 25.52
C GLU A 162 -8.45 -4.33 25.70
N GLY A 163 -9.59 -3.94 25.15
CA GLY A 163 -10.36 -2.84 25.72
C GLY A 163 -10.73 -3.17 27.17
N THR A 164 -10.03 -2.55 28.13
CA THR A 164 -10.45 -2.32 29.51
C THR A 164 -11.24 -3.46 30.15
N ALA A 165 -10.55 -4.38 30.85
CA ALA A 165 -11.19 -5.19 31.89
C ALA A 165 -11.89 -4.25 32.88
N GLY A 166 -13.21 -4.10 32.73
CA GLY A 166 -14.05 -3.38 33.68
C GLY A 166 -13.88 -4.00 35.05
N SER A 167 -13.29 -3.26 35.98
CA SER A 167 -13.23 -3.66 37.38
C SER A 167 -14.65 -3.96 37.88
N PRO A 168 -14.96 -5.17 38.35
CA PRO A 168 -16.20 -5.37 39.09
C PRO A 168 -16.03 -4.64 40.42
N HIS A 169 -16.83 -3.61 40.64
CA HIS A 169 -17.03 -3.01 41.95
C HIS A 169 -17.26 -4.13 42.97
N ARG A 170 -16.34 -4.30 43.92
CA ARG A 170 -16.61 -5.04 45.16
C ARG A 170 -17.66 -4.24 45.93
N GLY A 171 -18.92 -4.62 45.77
CA GLY A 171 -20.00 -4.22 46.66
C GLY A 171 -19.66 -4.68 48.07
N ARG A 172 -19.42 -3.71 48.94
CA ARG A 172 -19.33 -3.88 50.38
C ARG A 172 -20.76 -3.96 50.90
N SER A 173 -21.27 -5.15 51.15
CA SER A 173 -22.46 -5.33 51.98
C SER A 173 -22.01 -5.39 53.43
N GLY A 174 -22.36 -4.35 54.20
CA GLY A 174 -22.49 -4.48 55.64
C GLY A 174 -23.86 -5.08 55.96
N ASP A 175 -23.87 -6.08 56.83
CA ASP A 175 -24.54 -6.07 58.15
C ASP A 175 -24.07 -7.30 58.94
#